data_AF-A0A946Y727-F1
#
_entry.id   AF-A0A946Y727-F1
#
_cell.length_a   1.000
_cell.length_b   1.000
_cell.length_c   1.000
_cell.angle_alpha   90.00
_cell.angle_beta   90.00
_cell.angle_gamma   90.00
#
_symmetry.space_group_name_H-M   'P 1'
#
loop_
_entity.id
_entity.type
_entity.pdbx_description
1 polymer ?
#
loop_
_entity_poly.entity_id
_entity_poly.type
_entity_poly.pdbx_seq_one_letter_code
_entity_poly.pdbx_strand_id
1 'polypeptide(L)'
;MLVLFEEWRAFESPPLLDGAPDYTAARFAAREKEYRALRNRLDSFEIDAWAVPQQVDWHLVRAEMNGYDFNQRVLKPWARDPAFYNTIWTYRSDVPGHEGPTHHALVELWTYEFPLNDSEQQRLVSDLAVIPPLMKQARENLTGNARDLWITGIRDIRQQRAGLDELSGKLGNSASNALLDVIEKSKVATDEFIAWLEAESASKTGPSGIGKDNYTWYQQNVH
;
A
#
# COMPACT_ATOMS: atom_id res chain seq x y z
N MET A 1 2.30 -27.10 -3.64
CA MET A 1 1.89 -25.76 -4.11
C MET A 1 0.95 -25.06 -3.16
N LEU A 2 -0.24 -25.59 -2.85
CA LEU A 2 -1.22 -24.91 -2.01
C LEU A 2 -0.65 -24.39 -0.66
N VAL A 3 0.06 -25.24 0.08
CA VAL A 3 0.71 -24.85 1.35
C VAL A 3 1.71 -23.70 1.17
N LEU A 4 2.54 -23.75 0.11
CA LEU A 4 3.50 -22.67 -0.16
C LEU A 4 2.77 -21.36 -0.51
N PHE A 5 1.66 -21.46 -1.24
CA PHE A 5 0.86 -20.29 -1.58
C PHE A 5 0.22 -19.66 -0.34
N GLU A 6 -0.35 -20.45 0.56
CA GLU A 6 -0.90 -19.97 1.84
C GLU A 6 0.17 -19.29 2.70
N GLU A 7 1.36 -19.90 2.83
CA GLU A 7 2.51 -19.29 3.50
C GLU A 7 2.95 -17.98 2.82
N TRP A 8 2.94 -17.95 1.48
CA TRP A 8 3.26 -16.75 0.71
C TRP A 8 2.24 -15.63 0.92
N ARG A 9 0.94 -15.92 0.94
CA ARG A 9 -0.11 -14.93 1.24
C ARG A 9 0.04 -14.37 2.66
N ALA A 10 0.31 -15.23 3.64
CA ALA A 10 0.58 -14.80 5.01
C ALA A 10 1.85 -13.95 5.12
N PHE A 11 2.88 -14.26 4.33
CA PHE A 11 4.12 -13.49 4.28
C PHE A 11 3.95 -12.15 3.56
N GLU A 12 3.31 -12.12 2.40
CA GLU A 12 3.20 -10.92 1.57
C GLU A 12 2.46 -9.81 2.31
N SER A 13 1.42 -10.17 3.08
CA SER A 13 0.81 -9.27 4.05
C SER A 13 1.83 -8.82 5.12
N PRO A 14 2.11 -7.51 5.25
CA PRO A 14 3.04 -7.00 6.25
C PRO A 14 2.44 -7.12 7.65
N PRO A 15 3.27 -7.40 8.69
CA PRO A 15 2.81 -7.26 10.06
C PRO A 15 2.46 -5.80 10.36
N LEU A 16 1.74 -5.59 11.47
CA LEU A 16 1.34 -4.25 11.89
C LEU A 16 2.38 -3.61 12.82
N LEU A 17 2.55 -2.30 12.69
CA LEU A 17 3.25 -1.41 13.60
C LEU A 17 2.27 -0.29 14.00
N ASP A 18 1.95 -0.21 15.29
CA ASP A 18 0.96 0.72 15.83
C ASP A 18 -0.41 0.65 15.12
N GLY A 19 -0.79 -0.53 14.63
CA GLY A 19 -2.06 -0.78 13.94
C GLY A 19 -2.03 -0.54 12.42
N ALA A 20 -0.98 0.03 11.86
CA ALA A 20 -0.81 0.16 10.41
C ALA A 20 0.17 -0.88 9.84
N PRO A 21 0.05 -1.27 8.55
CA PRO A 21 1.08 -2.04 7.85
C PRO A 21 2.49 -1.49 8.06
N ASP A 22 3.42 -2.35 8.49
CA ASP A 22 4.81 -1.97 8.79
C ASP A 22 5.66 -2.03 7.51
N TYR A 23 5.89 -0.85 6.92
CA TYR A 23 6.76 -0.67 5.75
C TYR A 23 8.16 -0.17 6.10
N THR A 24 8.56 -0.25 7.38
CA THR A 24 9.87 0.24 7.79
C THR A 24 11.01 -0.59 7.18
N ALA A 25 12.13 0.05 6.88
CA ALA A 25 13.32 -0.64 6.37
C ALA A 25 13.80 -1.75 7.33
N ALA A 26 13.66 -1.54 8.64
CA ALA A 26 13.98 -2.53 9.66
C ALA A 26 13.09 -3.78 9.54
N ARG A 27 11.79 -3.61 9.27
CA ARG A 27 10.89 -4.73 9.06
C ARG A 27 11.24 -5.53 7.83
N PHE A 28 11.50 -4.87 6.70
CA PHE A 28 11.93 -5.56 5.48
C PHE A 28 13.22 -6.35 5.71
N ALA A 29 14.22 -5.75 6.37
CA ALA A 29 15.48 -6.44 6.69
C ALA A 29 15.27 -7.67 7.60
N ALA A 30 14.40 -7.57 8.60
CA ALA A 30 14.09 -8.69 9.50
C ALA A 30 13.40 -9.86 8.79
N ARG A 31 12.65 -9.59 7.71
CA ARG A 31 11.85 -10.57 6.98
C ARG A 31 12.55 -11.16 5.75
N GLU A 32 13.71 -10.64 5.37
CA GLU A 32 14.44 -11.08 4.18
C GLU A 32 14.77 -12.59 4.21
N LYS A 33 15.16 -13.13 5.37
CA LYS A 33 15.46 -14.56 5.51
C LYS A 33 14.23 -15.43 5.23
N GLU A 34 13.07 -15.00 5.69
CA GLU A 34 11.79 -15.70 5.49
C GLU A 34 11.38 -15.65 4.00
N TYR A 35 11.48 -14.48 3.36
CA TYR A 35 11.27 -14.35 1.91
C TYR A 35 12.15 -15.32 1.11
N ARG A 36 13.45 -15.35 1.41
CA ARG A 36 14.40 -16.23 0.72
C ARG A 36 14.08 -17.71 0.92
N ALA A 37 13.59 -18.10 2.09
CA ALA A 37 13.17 -19.47 2.34
C ALA A 37 11.96 -19.86 1.46
N LEU A 38 10.94 -19.00 1.39
CA LEU A 38 9.78 -19.21 0.51
C LEU A 38 10.19 -19.27 -0.96
N ARG A 39 11.06 -18.35 -1.38
CA ARG A 39 11.54 -18.30 -2.76
C ARG A 39 12.34 -19.56 -3.13
N ASN A 40 13.27 -19.97 -2.28
CA ASN A 40 14.05 -21.20 -2.50
C ASN A 40 13.14 -22.45 -2.55
N ARG A 41 12.08 -22.47 -1.73
CA ARG A 41 11.09 -23.57 -1.76
C ARG A 41 10.30 -23.57 -3.07
N LEU A 42 9.90 -22.42 -3.58
CA LEU A 42 9.27 -22.31 -4.90
C LEU A 42 10.19 -22.83 -6.01
N ASP A 43 11.44 -22.36 -6.02
CA ASP A 43 12.43 -22.69 -7.05
C ASP A 43 12.88 -24.17 -6.99
N SER A 44 12.61 -24.89 -5.90
CA SER A 44 12.93 -26.32 -5.75
C SER A 44 11.93 -27.28 -6.40
N PHE A 45 10.80 -26.78 -6.90
CA PHE A 45 9.81 -27.61 -7.57
C PHE A 45 10.22 -27.93 -9.01
N GLU A 46 10.34 -29.22 -9.32
CA GLU A 46 10.48 -29.73 -10.68
C GLU A 46 9.08 -29.84 -11.32
N ILE A 47 8.67 -28.83 -12.08
CA ILE A 47 7.28 -28.69 -12.57
C ILE A 47 7.02 -29.28 -13.96
N ASP A 48 8.06 -29.66 -14.71
CA ASP A 48 7.95 -30.09 -16.12
C ASP A 48 6.99 -31.27 -16.33
N ALA A 49 6.96 -32.18 -15.36
CA ALA A 49 6.10 -33.36 -15.38
C ALA A 49 4.71 -33.14 -14.76
N TRP A 50 4.42 -31.94 -14.23
CA TRP A 50 3.12 -31.63 -13.63
C TRP A 50 2.06 -31.43 -14.71
N ALA A 51 0.78 -31.58 -14.33
CA ALA A 51 -0.31 -31.18 -15.21
C ALA A 51 -0.23 -29.67 -15.48
N VAL A 52 -0.56 -29.26 -16.71
CA VAL A 52 -0.49 -27.84 -17.13
C VAL A 52 -1.13 -26.87 -16.13
N PRO A 53 -2.32 -27.12 -15.56
CA PRO A 53 -2.90 -26.20 -14.56
C PRO A 53 -2.01 -25.98 -13.34
N GLN A 54 -1.28 -27.01 -12.88
CA GLN A 54 -0.38 -26.90 -11.73
C GLN A 54 0.90 -26.15 -12.08
N GLN A 55 1.37 -26.24 -13.33
CA GLN A 55 2.48 -25.41 -13.82
C GLN A 55 2.07 -23.93 -13.87
N VAL A 56 0.84 -23.65 -14.30
CA VAL A 56 0.26 -22.30 -14.29
C VAL A 56 0.21 -21.76 -12.86
N ASP A 57 -0.30 -22.52 -11.90
CA ASP A 57 -0.33 -22.11 -10.48
C ASP A 57 1.08 -21.76 -9.97
N TRP A 58 2.09 -22.56 -10.32
CA TRP A 58 3.48 -22.27 -9.96
C TRP A 58 3.98 -20.95 -10.59
N HIS A 59 3.69 -20.72 -11.86
CA HIS A 59 4.07 -19.48 -12.53
C HIS A 59 3.40 -18.24 -11.96
N LEU A 60 2.14 -18.35 -11.52
CA LEU A 60 1.44 -17.25 -10.83
C LEU A 60 2.13 -16.88 -9.52
N VAL A 61 2.46 -17.86 -8.67
CA VAL A 61 3.21 -17.60 -7.43
C VAL A 61 4.60 -17.04 -7.71
N ARG A 62 5.27 -17.53 -8.76
CA ARG A 62 6.57 -16.97 -9.21
C ARG A 62 6.43 -15.50 -9.60
N ALA A 63 5.41 -15.13 -10.36
CA ALA A 63 5.18 -13.75 -10.79
C ALA A 63 4.94 -12.82 -9.60
N GLU A 64 4.12 -13.24 -8.63
CA GLU A 64 3.89 -12.46 -7.40
C GLU A 64 5.17 -12.27 -6.58
N MET A 65 5.96 -13.34 -6.37
CA MET A 65 7.23 -13.26 -5.65
C MET A 65 8.28 -12.41 -6.37
N ASN A 66 8.26 -12.40 -7.71
CA ASN A 66 9.08 -11.50 -8.53
C ASN A 66 8.66 -10.04 -8.33
N GLY A 67 7.36 -9.77 -8.32
CA GLY A 67 6.81 -8.42 -8.09
C GLY A 67 7.22 -7.87 -6.73
N TYR A 68 7.14 -8.68 -5.68
CA TYR A 68 7.59 -8.30 -4.34
C TYR A 68 9.07 -7.92 -4.28
N ASP A 69 9.96 -8.75 -4.84
CA ASP A 69 11.40 -8.49 -4.87
C ASP A 69 11.76 -7.30 -5.78
N PHE A 70 11.03 -7.12 -6.89
CA PHE A 70 11.15 -5.93 -7.73
C PHE A 70 10.76 -4.66 -6.97
N ASN A 71 9.68 -4.72 -6.18
CA ASN A 71 9.26 -3.61 -5.33
C ASN A 71 10.34 -3.27 -4.30
N GLN A 72 11.01 -4.27 -3.71
CA GLN A 72 12.09 -3.99 -2.77
C GLN A 72 13.35 -3.41 -3.41
N ARG A 73 13.78 -3.93 -4.56
CA ARG A 73 15.08 -3.59 -5.15
C ARG A 73 15.03 -2.43 -6.11
N VAL A 74 13.95 -2.29 -6.87
CA VAL A 74 13.87 -1.40 -8.04
C VAL A 74 12.79 -0.33 -7.86
N LEU A 75 11.51 -0.73 -7.74
CA LEU A 75 10.41 0.23 -7.74
C LEU A 75 10.39 1.06 -6.44
N LYS A 76 10.51 0.40 -5.29
CA LYS A 76 10.58 0.98 -3.94
C LYS A 76 9.44 1.98 -3.64
N PRO A 77 8.16 1.58 -3.82
CA PRO A 77 7.05 2.52 -3.73
C PRO A 77 7.01 3.24 -2.37
N TRP A 78 7.12 2.50 -1.27
CA TRP A 78 7.17 3.06 0.09
C TRP A 78 8.32 4.05 0.34
N ALA A 79 9.39 4.02 -0.45
CA ALA A 79 10.54 4.91 -0.27
C ALA A 79 10.61 6.05 -1.28
N ARG A 80 9.91 5.96 -2.42
CA ARG A 80 10.06 6.91 -3.53
C ARG A 80 8.78 7.66 -3.90
N ASP A 81 7.63 7.14 -3.51
CA ASP A 81 6.33 7.60 -3.98
C ASP A 81 5.40 7.94 -2.81
N PRO A 82 5.13 9.23 -2.54
CA PRO A 82 4.16 9.61 -1.52
C PRO A 82 2.75 9.10 -1.80
N ALA A 83 2.35 8.86 -3.06
CA ALA A 83 1.03 8.33 -3.40
C ALA A 83 0.79 6.92 -2.82
N PHE A 84 1.85 6.15 -2.58
CA PHE A 84 1.76 4.83 -1.94
C PHE A 84 1.09 4.89 -0.56
N TYR A 85 1.17 6.04 0.12
CA TYR A 85 0.59 6.25 1.45
C TYR A 85 -0.86 6.76 1.40
N ASN A 86 -1.45 6.92 0.20
CA ASN A 86 -2.87 7.23 0.07
C ASN A 86 -3.72 6.05 0.54
N THR A 87 -4.55 6.32 1.54
CA THR A 87 -5.39 5.34 2.22
C THR A 87 -6.84 5.39 1.76
N ILE A 88 -7.37 6.58 1.45
CA ILE A 88 -8.80 6.74 1.19
C ILE A 88 -9.11 6.69 -0.30
N TRP A 89 -10.08 5.84 -0.66
CA TRP A 89 -10.61 5.72 -2.01
C TRP A 89 -12.13 5.90 -1.99
N THR A 90 -12.60 6.99 -2.60
CA THR A 90 -14.04 7.34 -2.62
C THR A 90 -14.80 6.69 -3.78
N TYR A 91 -14.09 5.96 -4.64
CA TYR A 91 -14.63 5.31 -5.83
C TYR A 91 -14.06 3.91 -5.99
N ARG A 92 -14.81 3.05 -6.69
CA ARG A 92 -14.37 1.71 -7.04
C ARG A 92 -13.42 1.75 -8.23
N SER A 93 -12.31 1.01 -8.17
CA SER A 93 -11.44 0.81 -9.32
C SER A 93 -12.19 0.15 -10.49
N ASP A 94 -11.91 0.58 -11.71
CA ASP A 94 -12.44 0.01 -12.96
C ASP A 94 -11.65 -1.22 -13.43
N VAL A 95 -10.51 -1.49 -12.81
CA VAL A 95 -9.68 -2.69 -12.95
C VAL A 95 -9.67 -3.47 -11.62
N PRO A 96 -9.13 -4.72 -11.57
CA PRO A 96 -9.20 -5.55 -10.35
C PRO A 96 -8.55 -4.95 -9.09
N GLY A 97 -7.66 -3.97 -9.22
CA GLY A 97 -7.08 -3.22 -8.10
C GLY A 97 -6.68 -1.81 -8.54
N HIS A 98 -6.53 -0.88 -7.61
CA HIS A 98 -6.20 0.51 -7.95
C HIS A 98 -4.92 0.62 -8.78
N GLU A 99 -4.90 1.61 -9.68
CA GLU A 99 -3.74 1.85 -10.52
C GLU A 99 -2.52 2.26 -9.68
N GLY A 100 -1.40 1.59 -9.94
CA GLY A 100 -0.16 1.82 -9.21
C GLY A 100 -0.06 1.08 -7.87
N PRO A 101 1.09 1.20 -7.17
CA PRO A 101 1.31 0.50 -5.91
C PRO A 101 0.45 1.08 -4.78
N THR A 102 -0.29 0.23 -4.09
CA THR A 102 -1.09 0.59 -2.91
C THR A 102 -0.67 -0.19 -1.67
N HIS A 103 -0.93 0.38 -0.50
CA HIS A 103 -0.66 -0.28 0.77
C HIS A 103 -1.82 -1.21 1.18
N HIS A 104 -1.56 -2.08 2.16
CA HIS A 104 -2.48 -3.17 2.56
C HIS A 104 -3.62 -2.77 3.50
N ALA A 105 -3.91 -1.48 3.65
CA ALA A 105 -4.89 -0.98 4.62
C ALA A 105 -5.74 0.15 4.04
N LEU A 106 -6.20 -0.05 2.80
CA LEU A 106 -7.03 0.94 2.11
C LEU A 106 -8.41 1.05 2.76
N VAL A 107 -8.96 2.26 2.74
CA VAL A 107 -10.33 2.56 3.12
C VAL A 107 -11.14 2.80 1.86
N GLU A 108 -11.82 1.75 1.42
CA GLU A 108 -12.70 1.74 0.25
C GLU A 108 -14.07 2.34 0.64
N LEU A 109 -14.15 3.67 0.71
CA LEU A 109 -15.34 4.38 1.19
C LEU A 109 -16.60 4.08 0.35
N TRP A 110 -16.46 3.72 -0.92
CA TRP A 110 -17.58 3.32 -1.77
C TRP A 110 -18.27 2.01 -1.31
N THR A 111 -17.61 1.22 -0.44
CA THR A 111 -18.20 0.00 0.15
C THR A 111 -19.12 0.28 1.35
N TYR A 112 -19.21 1.55 1.78
CA TYR A 112 -20.04 1.98 2.90
C TYR A 112 -21.38 2.54 2.40
N GLU A 113 -22.47 2.10 3.04
CA GLU A 113 -23.80 2.66 2.82
C GLU A 113 -24.14 3.67 3.92
N PHE A 114 -24.45 4.91 3.52
CA PHE A 114 -24.82 5.99 4.43
C PHE A 114 -26.35 6.13 4.52
N PRO A 115 -26.93 6.42 5.71
CA PRO A 115 -26.25 6.66 6.98
C PRO A 115 -25.70 5.38 7.62
N LEU A 116 -24.52 5.48 8.25
CA LEU A 116 -23.83 4.35 8.87
C LEU A 116 -24.59 3.85 10.12
N ASN A 117 -24.78 2.54 10.20
CA ASN A 117 -25.18 1.88 11.45
C ASN A 117 -23.98 1.75 12.41
N ASP A 118 -24.23 1.35 13.66
CA ASP A 118 -23.20 1.28 14.70
C ASP A 118 -22.01 0.37 14.32
N SER A 119 -22.26 -0.76 13.66
CA SER A 119 -21.18 -1.67 13.25
C SER A 119 -20.33 -1.08 12.12
N GLU A 120 -20.93 -0.41 11.14
CA GLU A 120 -20.19 0.25 10.07
C GLU A 120 -19.43 1.47 10.57
N GLN A 121 -19.95 2.18 11.58
CA GLN A 121 -19.17 3.24 12.24
C GLN A 121 -17.94 2.67 12.96
N GLN A 122 -18.06 1.54 13.67
CA GLN A 122 -16.93 0.89 14.33
C GLN A 122 -15.90 0.35 13.33
N ARG A 123 -16.36 -0.23 12.23
CA ARG A 123 -15.51 -0.67 11.12
C ARG A 123 -14.74 0.51 10.54
N LEU A 124 -15.44 1.61 10.20
CA LEU A 124 -14.80 2.81 9.65
C LEU A 124 -13.82 3.45 10.63
N VAL A 125 -14.08 3.38 11.94
CA VAL A 125 -13.12 3.80 12.96
C VAL A 125 -11.83 3.00 12.89
N SER A 126 -11.93 1.67 12.83
CA SER A 126 -10.77 0.79 12.72
C SER A 126 -10.00 1.03 11.42
N ASP A 127 -10.73 1.17 10.31
CA ASP A 127 -10.19 1.40 8.98
C ASP A 127 -9.42 2.73 8.91
N LEU A 128 -9.95 3.82 9.47
CA LEU A 128 -9.28 5.14 9.47
C LEU A 128 -8.13 5.24 10.48
N ALA A 129 -8.15 4.44 11.55
CA ALA A 129 -7.14 4.49 12.61
C ALA A 129 -5.71 4.18 12.11
N VAL A 130 -5.58 3.57 10.93
CA VAL A 130 -4.28 3.29 10.30
C VAL A 130 -3.59 4.54 9.75
N ILE A 131 -4.33 5.62 9.46
CA ILE A 131 -3.79 6.80 8.76
C ILE A 131 -2.69 7.48 9.59
N PRO A 132 -2.91 7.88 10.87
CA PRO A 132 -1.87 8.57 11.62
C PRO A 132 -0.54 7.80 11.78
N PRO A 133 -0.52 6.51 12.19
CA PRO A 133 0.74 5.77 12.30
C PRO A 133 1.39 5.53 10.93
N LEU A 134 0.60 5.31 9.87
CA LEU A 134 1.15 5.13 8.52
C LEU A 134 1.81 6.39 7.98
N MET A 135 1.21 7.58 8.18
CA MET A 135 1.82 8.85 7.78
C MET A 135 3.06 9.19 8.59
N LYS A 136 3.11 8.78 9.86
CA LYS A 136 4.34 8.88 10.67
C LYS A 136 5.46 8.02 10.07
N GLN A 137 5.18 6.76 9.74
CA GLN A 137 6.14 5.88 9.06
C GLN A 137 6.58 6.46 7.70
N ALA A 138 5.66 7.06 6.94
CA ALA A 138 5.93 7.62 5.62
C ALA A 138 7.07 8.65 5.64
N ARG A 139 7.10 9.51 6.66
CA ARG A 139 8.17 10.52 6.83
C ARG A 139 9.56 9.91 7.04
N GLU A 140 9.63 8.71 7.60
CA GLU A 140 10.90 7.98 7.80
C GLU A 140 11.27 7.16 6.56
N ASN A 141 10.27 6.61 5.88
CA ASN A 141 10.47 5.72 4.75
C ASN A 141 10.78 6.46 3.44
N LEU A 142 10.19 7.64 3.23
CA LEU A 142 10.30 8.42 1.98
C LEU A 142 11.66 9.11 1.83
N THR A 143 12.69 8.32 1.54
CA THR A 143 14.07 8.79 1.34
C THR A 143 14.43 9.00 -0.14
N GLY A 144 13.52 8.70 -1.06
CA GLY A 144 13.74 8.75 -2.50
C GLY A 144 13.78 10.16 -3.09
N ASN A 145 14.31 10.27 -4.32
CA ASN A 145 14.52 11.55 -5.00
C ASN A 145 13.68 11.71 -6.29
N ALA A 146 12.63 10.92 -6.48
CA ALA A 146 11.84 10.91 -7.72
C ALA A 146 10.90 12.12 -7.80
N ARG A 147 11.32 13.21 -8.46
CA ARG A 147 10.64 14.50 -8.36
C ARG A 147 9.16 14.46 -8.76
N ASP A 148 8.83 13.84 -9.89
CA ASP A 148 7.44 13.87 -10.36
C ASP A 148 6.54 13.04 -9.46
N LEU A 149 7.02 11.88 -8.97
CA LEU A 149 6.27 11.06 -8.00
C LEU A 149 5.97 11.85 -6.73
N TRP A 150 6.92 12.65 -6.24
CA TRP A 150 6.68 13.52 -5.09
C TRP A 150 5.61 14.57 -5.36
N ILE A 151 5.69 15.26 -6.49
CA ILE A 151 4.73 16.32 -6.84
C ILE A 151 3.33 15.73 -7.05
N THR A 152 3.20 14.62 -7.78
CA THR A 152 1.91 13.97 -8.01
C THR A 152 1.38 13.33 -6.74
N GLY A 153 2.22 12.68 -5.95
CA GLY A 153 1.81 12.06 -4.69
C GLY A 153 1.28 13.07 -3.66
N ILE A 154 1.84 14.29 -3.58
CA ILE A 154 1.27 15.37 -2.75
C ILE A 154 -0.18 15.68 -3.16
N ARG A 155 -0.48 15.66 -4.46
CA ARG A 155 -1.85 15.89 -4.95
C ARG A 155 -2.78 14.78 -4.45
N ASP A 156 -2.35 13.54 -4.45
CA ASP A 156 -3.16 12.40 -4.02
C ASP A 156 -3.43 12.47 -2.51
N ILE A 157 -2.43 12.82 -1.69
CA ILE A 157 -2.62 13.04 -0.25
C ILE A 157 -3.55 14.25 0.04
N ARG A 158 -3.49 15.32 -0.76
CA ARG A 158 -4.47 16.42 -0.67
C ARG A 158 -5.89 15.97 -1.03
N GLN A 159 -6.04 15.08 -2.00
CA GLN A 159 -7.35 14.49 -2.33
C GLN A 159 -7.87 13.63 -1.18
N GLN A 160 -7.03 12.83 -0.52
CA GLN A 160 -7.41 12.15 0.73
C GLN A 160 -7.90 13.12 1.79
N ARG A 161 -7.19 14.25 1.99
CA ARG A 161 -7.62 15.27 2.96
C ARG A 161 -9.00 15.83 2.62
N ALA A 162 -9.28 16.11 1.35
CA ALA A 162 -10.59 16.54 0.88
C ALA A 162 -11.65 15.43 1.06
N GLY A 163 -11.30 14.17 0.82
CA GLY A 163 -12.16 13.01 1.08
C GLY A 163 -12.56 12.88 2.55
N LEU A 164 -11.65 13.18 3.49
CA LEU A 164 -11.97 13.26 4.92
C LEU A 164 -12.95 14.39 5.26
N ASP A 165 -12.86 15.54 4.59
CA ASP A 165 -13.84 16.62 4.74
C ASP A 165 -15.21 16.22 4.20
N GLU A 166 -15.25 15.64 3.00
CA GLU A 166 -16.50 15.16 2.41
C GLU A 166 -17.15 14.09 3.29
N LEU A 167 -16.36 13.13 3.80
CA LEU A 167 -16.82 12.13 4.74
C LEU A 167 -17.43 12.79 5.98
N SER A 168 -16.73 13.77 6.58
CA SER A 168 -17.26 14.51 7.74
C SER A 168 -18.60 15.18 7.45
N GLY A 169 -18.77 15.75 6.24
CA GLY A 169 -20.01 16.39 5.83
C GLY A 169 -21.16 15.41 5.53
N LYS A 170 -20.84 14.16 5.16
CA LYS A 170 -21.83 13.08 4.97
C LYS A 170 -22.32 12.50 6.29
N LEU A 171 -21.54 12.64 7.36
CA LEU A 171 -21.93 12.17 8.67
C LEU A 171 -23.07 13.04 9.23
N GLY A 172 -24.20 12.40 9.52
CA GLY A 172 -25.32 13.04 10.20
C GLY A 172 -25.10 13.13 11.72
N ASN A 173 -26.12 13.59 12.44
CA ASN A 173 -26.10 13.74 13.91
C ASN A 173 -25.94 12.41 14.68
N SER A 174 -26.00 11.26 14.00
CA SER A 174 -25.83 9.92 14.58
C SER A 174 -24.38 9.43 14.58
N ALA A 175 -23.43 10.25 14.12
CA ALA A 175 -22.01 9.88 14.17
C ALA A 175 -21.52 9.80 15.62
N SER A 176 -20.87 8.68 15.93
CA SER A 176 -20.25 8.44 17.23
C SER A 176 -19.07 9.38 17.45
N ASN A 177 -18.83 9.74 18.72
CA ASN A 177 -17.67 10.55 19.09
C ASN A 177 -16.35 9.90 18.67
N ALA A 178 -16.26 8.57 18.68
CA ALA A 178 -15.08 7.83 18.23
C ALA A 178 -14.81 8.03 16.72
N LEU A 179 -15.86 8.02 15.89
CA LEU A 179 -15.75 8.26 14.46
C LEU A 179 -15.34 9.71 14.16
N LEU A 180 -15.92 10.67 14.87
CA LEU A 180 -15.54 12.08 14.72
C LEU A 180 -14.07 12.31 15.14
N ASP A 181 -13.64 11.70 16.25
CA ASP A 181 -12.26 11.81 16.75
C ASP A 181 -11.23 11.20 15.80
N VAL A 182 -11.46 10.00 15.27
CA VAL A 182 -10.50 9.37 14.34
C VAL A 182 -10.43 10.09 13.00
N ILE A 183 -11.54 10.65 12.52
CA ILE A 183 -11.53 11.50 11.31
C ILE A 183 -10.68 12.75 11.56
N GLU A 184 -10.87 13.43 12.69
CA GLU A 184 -10.08 14.62 13.03
C GLU A 184 -8.60 14.30 13.15
N LYS A 185 -8.24 13.22 13.85
CA LYS A 185 -6.85 12.74 13.93
C LYS A 185 -6.26 12.42 12.56
N SER A 186 -7.05 11.80 11.68
CA SER A 186 -6.64 11.48 10.31
C SER A 186 -6.41 12.75 9.48
N LYS A 187 -7.26 13.78 9.65
CA LYS A 187 -7.09 15.09 9.01
C LYS A 187 -5.80 15.75 9.45
N VAL A 188 -5.58 15.86 10.77
CA VAL A 188 -4.37 16.45 11.34
C VAL A 188 -3.12 15.73 10.83
N ALA A 189 -3.09 14.39 10.88
CA ALA A 189 -1.95 13.62 10.39
C ALA A 189 -1.72 13.81 8.88
N THR A 190 -2.79 13.92 8.09
CA THR A 190 -2.70 14.18 6.65
C THR A 190 -2.19 15.59 6.37
N ASP A 191 -2.66 16.60 7.08
CA ASP A 191 -2.23 18.01 6.93
C ASP A 191 -0.75 18.18 7.32
N GLU A 192 -0.32 17.58 8.43
CA GLU A 192 1.10 17.55 8.83
C GLU A 192 1.97 16.86 7.77
N PHE A 193 1.48 15.77 7.19
CA PHE A 193 2.22 15.04 6.17
C PHE A 193 2.31 15.82 4.86
N ILE A 194 1.24 16.48 4.41
CA ILE A 194 1.25 17.38 3.25
C ILE A 194 2.30 18.47 3.44
N ALA A 195 2.29 19.16 4.59
CA ALA A 195 3.24 20.21 4.88
C ALA A 195 4.70 19.70 4.86
N TRP A 196 4.94 18.51 5.42
CA TRP A 196 6.26 17.87 5.37
C TRP A 196 6.68 17.52 3.94
N LEU A 197 5.78 16.92 3.15
CA LEU A 197 6.04 16.56 1.76
C LEU A 197 6.35 17.79 0.91
N GLU A 198 5.63 18.89 1.09
CA GLU A 198 5.87 20.15 0.39
C GLU A 198 7.28 20.69 0.68
N ALA A 199 7.67 20.71 1.95
CA ALA A 199 9.00 21.14 2.37
C ALA A 199 10.11 20.26 1.77
N GLU A 200 9.94 18.94 1.82
CA GLU A 200 10.89 17.98 1.26
C GLU A 200 10.97 18.05 -0.27
N SER A 201 9.82 18.22 -0.95
CA SER A 201 9.69 18.18 -2.41
C SER A 201 10.58 19.21 -3.11
N ALA A 202 10.87 20.34 -2.45
CA ALA A 202 11.72 21.40 -2.99
C ALA A 202 13.14 20.91 -3.33
N SER A 203 13.65 19.89 -2.64
CA SER A 203 14.97 19.32 -2.89
C SER A 203 14.99 18.20 -3.94
N LYS A 204 13.82 17.72 -4.38
CA LYS A 204 13.72 16.52 -5.23
C LYS A 204 14.03 16.85 -6.69
N THR A 205 14.97 16.13 -7.27
CA THR A 205 15.53 16.42 -8.62
C THR A 205 15.75 15.18 -9.49
N GLY A 206 15.59 13.99 -8.92
CA GLY A 206 15.87 12.72 -9.58
C GLY A 206 14.75 12.24 -10.50
N PRO A 207 15.07 11.28 -11.38
CA PRO A 207 14.11 10.72 -12.32
C PRO A 207 13.06 9.84 -11.64
N SER A 208 11.85 9.86 -12.19
CA SER A 208 10.73 9.05 -11.74
C SER A 208 10.74 7.64 -12.34
N GLY A 209 11.24 7.51 -13.58
CA GLY A 209 11.29 6.23 -14.29
C GLY A 209 12.24 5.20 -13.68
N ILE A 210 11.98 3.93 -13.98
CA ILE A 210 12.81 2.78 -13.58
C ILE A 210 13.82 2.37 -14.67
N GLY A 211 13.77 2.98 -15.85
CA GLY A 211 14.63 2.63 -16.99
C GLY A 211 14.09 1.47 -17.83
N LYS A 212 14.55 1.39 -19.09
CA LYS A 212 14.03 0.43 -20.08
C LYS A 212 14.25 -1.02 -19.66
N ASP A 213 15.45 -1.36 -19.19
CA ASP A 213 15.80 -2.74 -18.83
C ASP A 213 14.93 -3.26 -17.67
N ASN A 214 14.74 -2.43 -16.64
CA ASN A 214 13.86 -2.77 -15.52
C ASN A 214 12.39 -2.86 -15.95
N TYR A 215 11.94 -1.98 -16.84
CA TYR A 215 10.58 -2.03 -17.38
C TYR A 215 10.36 -3.32 -18.18
N THR A 216 11.28 -3.66 -19.09
CA THR A 216 11.25 -4.90 -19.88
C THR A 216 11.27 -6.12 -18.97
N TRP A 217 12.15 -6.13 -17.96
CA TRP A 217 12.21 -7.23 -17.01
C TRP A 217 10.88 -7.41 -16.28
N TYR A 218 10.28 -6.32 -15.80
CA TYR A 218 9.01 -6.37 -15.07
C TYR A 218 7.88 -6.95 -15.94
N GLN A 219 7.78 -6.49 -17.19
CA GLN A 219 6.78 -6.98 -18.15
C GLN A 219 6.95 -8.45 -18.57
N GLN A 220 8.14 -9.03 -18.39
CA GLN A 220 8.40 -10.43 -18.74
C GLN A 220 8.27 -11.39 -17.55
N ASN A 221 8.34 -10.87 -16.33
CA ASN A 221 8.50 -11.69 -15.12
C ASN A 221 7.39 -11.48 -14.09
N VAL A 222 6.54 -10.47 -14.25
CA VAL A 222 5.46 -10.13 -13.31
C VAL A 222 4.09 -10.05 -13.99
N HIS A 223 4.03 -9.57 -15.24
CA HIS A 223 2.85 -9.59 -16.10
C HIS A 223 2.94 -10.71 -17.13
#